data_AF-A0A9Q5ZH50-F1
#
_entry.id   AF-A0A9Q5ZH50-F1
#
_cell.length_a   1.000
_cell.length_b   1.000
_cell.length_c   1.000
_cell.angle_alpha   90.00
_cell.angle_beta   90.00
_cell.angle_gamma   90.00
#
_symmetry.space_group_name_H-M   'P 1'
#
loop_
_entity.id
_entity.type
_entity.pdbx_description
1 polymer ?
#
loop_
_entity_poly.entity_id
_entity_poly.type
_entity_poly.pdbx_seq_one_letter_code
_entity_poly.pdbx_strand_id
1 'polypeptide(L)'
;MKLAPAELTVDYPFLRLVSESQVWEVGIGKLTITGGIRIVAGKVGSQSFEVTYCAGQDKGMAIGILAQVLVIISAMPESISCHNFRNTFPVQTIKPMINDFKCWEALTQKSKEVGDTVEPLNLGLTSSLQANFPGD
;
A
#
# COMPACT_ATOMS: atom_id res chain seq x y z
N MET A 1 5.42 -5.84 11.29
CA MET A 1 4.16 -5.18 11.68
C MET A 1 2.99 -6.04 11.26
N LYS A 2 2.02 -6.27 12.15
CA LYS A 2 0.81 -7.00 11.80
C LYS A 2 -0.31 -6.02 11.50
N LEU A 3 -0.96 -6.18 10.35
CA LEU A 3 -2.02 -5.31 9.85
C LEU A 3 -3.36 -6.03 9.87
N ALA A 4 -4.42 -5.31 10.22
CA ALA A 4 -5.79 -5.82 10.21
C ALA A 4 -6.73 -4.86 9.45
N PRO A 5 -7.83 -5.37 8.85
CA PRO A 5 -8.86 -4.51 8.28
C PRO A 5 -9.42 -3.51 9.30
N ALA A 6 -9.66 -2.29 8.84
CA ALA A 6 -10.23 -1.20 9.64
C ALA A 6 -11.36 -0.50 8.87
N GLU A 7 -12.12 0.34 9.57
CA GLU A 7 -13.17 1.16 8.95
C GLU A 7 -12.60 2.07 7.86
N LEU A 8 -13.28 2.09 6.71
CA LEU A 8 -12.94 2.93 5.57
C LEU A 8 -13.08 4.41 5.92
N THR A 9 -12.28 5.25 5.26
CA THR A 9 -12.33 6.70 5.42
C THR A 9 -12.37 7.39 4.06
N VAL A 10 -12.49 8.72 4.06
CA VAL A 10 -12.44 9.52 2.83
C VAL A 10 -11.13 9.28 2.05
N ASP A 11 -10.02 9.09 2.76
CA ASP A 11 -8.71 8.83 2.15
C ASP A 11 -8.52 7.38 1.69
N TYR A 12 -9.25 6.45 2.31
CA TYR A 12 -9.21 5.01 2.05
C TYR A 12 -10.62 4.46 1.72
N PRO A 13 -11.23 4.87 0.59
CA PRO A 13 -12.61 4.52 0.30
C PRO A 13 -12.80 3.07 -0.17
N PHE A 14 -11.73 2.30 -0.42
CA PHE A 14 -11.82 0.95 -0.96
C PHE A 14 -11.23 -0.13 -0.05
N LEU A 15 -10.13 0.18 0.62
CA LEU A 15 -9.49 -0.70 1.58
C LEU A 15 -8.65 0.13 2.54
N ARG A 16 -8.75 -0.18 3.83
CA ARG A 16 -7.88 0.36 4.87
C ARG A 16 -7.45 -0.76 5.79
N LEU A 17 -6.14 -0.87 5.99
CA LEU A 17 -5.51 -1.78 6.93
C LEU A 17 -4.73 -0.95 7.94
N VAL A 18 -4.85 -1.29 9.21
CA VAL A 18 -4.20 -0.57 10.32
C VAL A 18 -3.39 -1.55 11.15
N SER A 19 -2.25 -1.10 11.68
CA SER A 19 -1.42 -1.90 12.59
C SER A 19 -2.17 -2.21 13.89
N GLU A 20 -1.85 -3.34 14.55
CA GLU A 20 -2.51 -3.70 15.82
C GLU A 20 -2.37 -2.60 16.89
N SER A 21 -1.23 -1.90 16.90
CA SER A 21 -0.97 -0.73 17.76
C SER A 21 -1.64 0.57 17.33
N GLN A 22 -2.38 0.59 16.21
CA GLN A 22 -3.02 1.79 15.66
C GLN A 22 -2.04 2.92 15.31
N VAL A 23 -0.79 2.59 14.95
CA VAL A 23 0.24 3.59 14.59
C VAL A 23 0.31 3.81 13.09
N TRP A 24 0.22 2.74 12.30
CA TRP A 24 0.42 2.78 10.86
C TRP A 24 -0.83 2.31 10.12
N GLU A 25 -1.10 2.91 8.98
CA GLU A 25 -2.17 2.52 8.08
C GLU A 25 -1.69 2.46 6.64
N VAL A 26 -2.30 1.55 5.88
CA VAL A 26 -2.06 1.35 4.45
C VAL A 26 -3.35 0.97 3.78
N GLY A 27 -3.52 1.36 2.53
CA GLY A 27 -4.70 0.97 1.80
C GLY A 27 -4.81 1.64 0.44
N ILE A 28 -6.02 1.54 -0.10
CA ILE A 28 -6.34 1.98 -1.45
C ILE A 28 -7.16 3.26 -1.36
N GLY A 29 -6.52 4.35 -1.80
CA GLY A 29 -7.09 5.68 -1.93
C GLY A 29 -7.58 5.99 -3.34
N LYS A 30 -8.35 7.08 -3.47
CA LYS A 30 -8.73 7.67 -4.76
C LYS A 30 -8.01 9.01 -4.97
N LEU A 31 -7.60 9.28 -6.20
CA LEU A 31 -7.17 10.61 -6.64
C LEU A 31 -8.42 11.43 -6.94
N THR A 32 -8.67 12.43 -6.11
CA THR A 32 -9.88 13.27 -6.17
C THR A 32 -10.01 14.00 -7.51
N ILE A 33 -8.89 14.39 -8.12
CA ILE A 33 -8.88 15.24 -9.33
C ILE A 33 -8.97 14.40 -10.62
N THR A 34 -8.26 13.28 -10.71
CA THR A 34 -8.15 12.48 -11.95
C THR A 34 -8.95 11.19 -11.92
N GLY A 35 -9.62 10.87 -10.80
CA GLY A 35 -10.38 9.64 -10.63
C GLY A 35 -9.54 8.36 -10.59
N GLY A 36 -8.21 8.48 -10.50
CA GLY A 36 -7.29 7.35 -10.43
C GLY A 36 -7.24 6.68 -9.05
N ILE A 37 -6.65 5.50 -8.99
CA ILE A 37 -6.41 4.68 -7.81
C ILE A 37 -4.99 4.96 -7.32
N ARG A 38 -4.83 5.09 -6.00
CA ARG A 38 -3.52 5.20 -5.36
C ARG A 38 -3.39 4.23 -4.20
N ILE A 39 -2.18 3.76 -3.96
CA ILE A 39 -1.81 3.02 -2.76
C ILE A 39 -1.10 4.01 -1.87
N VAL A 40 -1.60 4.19 -0.65
CA VAL A 40 -1.03 5.11 0.31
C VAL A 40 -0.75 4.39 1.62
N ALA A 41 0.37 4.74 2.25
CA ALA A 41 0.70 4.27 3.58
C ALA A 41 1.26 5.43 4.39
N GLY A 42 0.92 5.44 5.68
CA GLY A 42 1.42 6.44 6.60
C GLY A 42 0.93 6.24 8.03
N LYS A 43 1.13 7.25 8.87
CA LYS A 43 0.62 7.21 10.25
C LYS A 43 -0.89 7.39 10.31
N VAL A 44 -1.54 6.66 11.21
CA VAL A 44 -2.98 6.77 11.46
C VAL A 44 -3.36 8.22 11.77
N GLY A 45 -4.31 8.76 11.00
CA GLY A 45 -4.82 10.12 11.20
C GLY A 45 -3.86 11.23 10.76
N SER A 46 -2.75 10.88 10.12
CA SER A 46 -1.84 11.85 9.52
C SER A 46 -2.46 12.46 8.27
N GLN A 47 -2.30 13.78 8.09
CA GLN A 47 -2.69 14.46 6.85
C GLN A 47 -1.68 14.26 5.71
N SER A 48 -0.53 13.63 6.00
CA SER A 48 0.50 13.34 5.02
C SER A 48 0.80 11.85 4.97
N PHE A 49 0.88 11.30 3.75
CA PHE A 49 1.30 9.93 3.53
C PHE A 49 2.81 9.87 3.31
N GLU A 50 3.46 8.95 4.01
CA GLU A 50 4.88 8.66 3.83
C GLU A 50 5.16 7.96 2.51
N VAL A 51 4.21 7.15 2.02
CA VAL A 51 4.28 6.43 0.75
C VAL A 51 3.04 6.72 -0.07
N THR A 52 3.21 6.99 -1.36
CA THR A 52 2.10 7.17 -2.30
C THR A 52 2.51 6.66 -3.68
N TYR A 53 1.77 5.69 -4.19
CA TYR A 53 1.92 5.16 -5.54
C TYR A 53 0.63 5.33 -6.33
N CYS A 54 0.73 5.90 -7.52
CA CYS A 54 -0.39 6.06 -8.44
C CYS A 54 -0.48 4.85 -9.37
N ALA A 55 -1.61 4.13 -9.36
CA ALA A 55 -1.90 3.02 -10.27
C ALA A 55 -2.69 3.46 -11.51
N GLY A 56 -3.12 4.73 -11.59
CA GLY A 56 -3.99 5.19 -12.67
C GLY A 56 -5.37 4.55 -12.53
N GLN A 57 -5.95 4.03 -13.59
CA GLN A 57 -7.23 3.30 -13.53
C GLN A 57 -7.05 1.77 -13.50
N ASP A 58 -5.81 1.28 -13.54
CA ASP A 58 -5.52 -0.14 -13.60
C ASP A 58 -5.66 -0.80 -12.21
N LYS A 59 -6.78 -1.52 -12.03
CA LYS A 59 -7.11 -2.27 -10.80
C LYS A 59 -6.06 -3.36 -10.51
N GLY A 60 -5.55 -4.03 -11.55
CA GLY A 60 -4.55 -5.09 -11.42
C GLY A 60 -3.21 -4.54 -10.93
N MET A 61 -2.76 -3.43 -11.52
CA MET A 61 -1.58 -2.70 -11.06
C MET A 61 -1.75 -2.20 -9.62
N ALA A 62 -2.94 -1.71 -9.25
CA ALA A 62 -3.21 -1.28 -7.88
C ALA A 62 -3.06 -2.43 -6.87
N ILE A 63 -3.66 -3.60 -7.17
CA ILE A 63 -3.53 -4.80 -6.33
C ILE A 63 -2.06 -5.25 -6.26
N GLY A 64 -1.35 -5.24 -7.38
CA GLY A 64 0.07 -5.57 -7.44
C GLY A 64 0.91 -4.66 -6.53
N ILE A 65 0.76 -3.35 -6.64
CA ILE A 65 1.46 -2.37 -5.79
C ILE A 65 1.12 -2.62 -4.32
N LEU A 66 -0.17 -2.78 -3.99
CA LEU A 66 -0.61 -3.01 -2.62
C LEU A 66 0.06 -4.27 -2.04
N ALA A 67 0.08 -5.38 -2.78
CA ALA A 67 0.70 -6.61 -2.35
C ALA A 67 2.19 -6.41 -2.00
N GLN A 68 2.96 -5.76 -2.88
CA GLN A 68 4.38 -5.47 -2.63
C GLN A 68 4.56 -4.57 -1.38
N VAL A 69 3.74 -3.53 -1.24
CA VAL A 69 3.79 -2.63 -0.08
C VAL A 69 3.48 -3.39 1.21
N LEU A 70 2.49 -4.29 1.21
CA LEU A 70 2.13 -5.07 2.39
C LEU A 70 3.24 -6.02 2.82
N VAL A 71 3.95 -6.68 1.89
CA VAL A 71 5.13 -7.50 2.22
C VAL A 71 6.17 -6.66 2.95
N ILE A 72 6.52 -5.50 2.39
CA ILE A 72 7.55 -4.62 2.95
C ILE A 72 7.16 -4.11 4.35
N ILE A 73 5.94 -3.57 4.50
CA ILE A 73 5.46 -3.04 5.79
C ILE A 73 5.41 -4.16 6.84
N SER A 74 5.02 -5.38 6.46
CA SER A 74 4.87 -6.48 7.40
C SER A 74 6.18 -6.90 8.07
N ALA A 75 7.34 -6.64 7.45
CA ALA A 75 8.64 -6.88 8.07
C ALA A 75 9.15 -5.73 8.94
N MET A 76 8.52 -4.56 8.90
CA MET A 76 8.99 -3.39 9.65
C MET A 76 8.60 -3.47 11.13
N PRO A 77 9.45 -2.97 12.05
CA PRO A 77 9.04 -2.74 13.43
C PRO A 77 8.05 -1.57 13.49
N GLU A 78 7.08 -1.64 14.38
CA GLU A 78 6.06 -0.58 14.51
C GLU A 78 6.62 0.74 15.04
N SER A 79 7.74 0.68 15.77
CA SER A 79 8.48 1.83 16.28
C SER A 79 9.33 2.55 15.22
N ILE A 80 9.30 2.12 13.96
CA ILE A 80 10.04 2.77 12.87
C ILE A 80 9.70 4.26 12.77
N SER A 81 10.68 5.12 12.48
CA SER A 81 10.44 6.55 12.26
C SER A 81 9.82 6.80 10.88
N CYS A 82 9.06 7.89 10.70
CA CYS A 82 8.53 8.27 9.38
C CYS A 82 9.61 8.42 8.31
N HIS A 83 10.78 8.93 8.70
CA HIS A 83 11.92 9.09 7.79
C HIS A 83 12.43 7.73 7.30
N ASN A 84 12.68 6.78 8.22
CA ASN A 84 13.17 5.45 7.85
C ASN A 84 12.11 4.65 7.10
N PHE A 85 10.83 4.80 7.50
CA PHE A 85 9.70 4.21 6.80
C PHE A 85 9.69 4.65 5.34
N ARG A 86 9.65 5.97 5.09
CA ARG A 86 9.67 6.55 3.73
C ARG A 86 10.87 6.06 2.91
N ASN A 87 12.07 6.12 3.49
CA ASN A 87 13.31 5.78 2.77
C ASN A 87 13.44 4.30 2.43
N THR A 88 12.60 3.42 3.00
CA THR A 88 12.60 2.00 2.64
C THR A 88 11.93 1.74 1.29
N PHE A 89 11.06 2.64 0.84
CA PHE A 89 10.30 2.50 -0.39
C PHE A 89 10.95 3.27 -1.54
N PRO A 90 10.96 2.72 -2.78
CA PRO A 90 11.37 3.48 -3.95
C PRO A 90 10.43 4.66 -4.22
N VAL A 91 10.94 5.70 -4.85
CA VAL A 91 10.14 6.89 -5.20
C VAL A 91 9.62 6.74 -6.62
N GLN A 92 8.31 6.81 -6.79
CA GLN A 92 7.70 6.88 -8.11
C GLN A 92 7.96 8.26 -8.73
N THR A 93 8.58 8.26 -9.90
CA THR A 93 8.94 9.45 -10.67
C THR A 93 7.99 9.71 -11.84
N ILE A 94 7.41 8.64 -12.40
CA ILE A 94 6.46 8.71 -13.52
C ILE A 94 5.12 8.12 -13.07
N LYS A 95 4.02 8.79 -13.41
CA LYS A 95 2.66 8.35 -13.04
C LYS A 95 1.84 8.06 -14.31
N PRO A 96 0.97 7.05 -14.30
CA PRO A 96 0.84 5.97 -13.30
C PRO A 96 2.01 4.97 -13.31
N MET A 97 2.05 4.05 -12.34
CA MET A 97 3.15 3.11 -12.09
C MET A 97 3.47 2.22 -13.30
N ILE A 98 2.46 1.90 -14.11
CA ILE A 98 2.65 1.14 -15.36
C ILE A 98 3.62 1.83 -16.34
N ASN A 99 3.82 3.15 -16.21
CA ASN A 99 4.78 3.91 -17.00
C ASN A 99 6.14 4.07 -16.30
N ASP A 100 6.26 3.69 -15.02
CA ASP A 100 7.49 3.78 -14.23
C ASP A 100 8.06 2.39 -13.94
N PHE A 101 8.52 1.72 -15.00
CA PHE A 101 9.07 0.36 -14.92
C PHE A 101 10.20 0.25 -13.89
N LYS A 102 11.05 1.28 -13.78
CA LYS A 102 12.16 1.31 -12.82
C LYS A 102 11.65 1.29 -11.38
N CYS A 103 10.64 2.11 -11.07
CA CYS A 103 10.04 2.11 -9.74
C CYS A 103 9.33 0.79 -9.44
N TRP A 104 8.62 0.21 -10.41
CA TRP A 104 7.94 -1.08 -10.26
C TRP A 104 8.94 -2.21 -9.98
N GLU A 105 10.04 -2.28 -10.73
CA GLU A 105 11.11 -3.27 -10.52
C GLU A 105 11.77 -3.09 -9.15
N ALA A 106 12.11 -1.86 -8.78
CA ALA A 106 12.71 -1.58 -7.47
C ALA A 106 11.78 -1.97 -6.31
N LEU A 107 10.47 -1.70 -6.44
CA LEU A 107 9.48 -2.06 -5.41
C LEU A 107 9.36 -3.58 -5.30
N THR A 108 9.29 -4.27 -6.44
CA THR A 108 9.23 -5.73 -6.52
C THR A 108 10.48 -6.37 -5.93
N GLN A 109 11.66 -5.86 -6.28
CA GLN A 109 12.95 -6.34 -5.76
C GLN A 109 13.03 -6.15 -4.25
N LYS A 110 12.66 -4.97 -3.75
CA LYS A 110 12.65 -4.68 -2.31
C LYS A 110 11.72 -5.60 -1.53
N SER A 111 10.54 -5.86 -2.08
CA SER A 111 9.58 -6.78 -1.49
C SER A 111 10.09 -8.22 -1.45
N LYS A 112 10.80 -8.70 -2.49
CA LYS A 112 11.44 -10.02 -2.46
C LYS A 112 12.53 -10.13 -1.39
N GLU A 113 13.44 -9.15 -1.34
CA GLU A 113 14.52 -9.09 -0.33
C GLU A 113 13.97 -9.19 1.10
N VAL A 114 12.81 -8.59 1.33
CA VAL A 114 12.14 -8.62 2.62
C VAL A 114 11.34 -9.92 2.78
N GLY A 115 10.58 -10.33 1.78
CA GLY A 115 9.68 -11.49 1.82
C GLY A 115 10.39 -12.82 2.05
N ASP A 116 11.63 -12.97 1.60
CA ASP A 116 12.47 -14.14 1.89
C ASP A 116 12.77 -14.28 3.40
N THR A 117 12.48 -13.25 4.20
CA THR A 117 12.71 -13.23 5.66
C THR A 117 11.43 -13.34 6.50
N VAL A 118 10.24 -13.45 5.89
CA VAL A 118 8.95 -13.41 6.59
C VAL A 118 8.09 -14.61 6.19
N GLU A 119 7.33 -15.18 7.13
CA GLU A 119 6.30 -16.19 6.81
C GLU A 119 5.26 -15.62 5.82
N PRO A 120 4.72 -16.43 4.90
CA PRO A 120 3.78 -15.97 3.89
C PRO A 120 2.56 -15.29 4.52
N LEU A 121 2.28 -14.07 4.07
CA LEU A 121 1.14 -13.26 4.46
C LEU A 121 -0.18 -13.98 4.12
N ASN A 122 -0.80 -14.61 5.12
CA ASN A 122 -2.12 -15.20 4.99
C ASN A 122 -3.20 -14.11 5.17
N LEU A 123 -3.36 -13.28 4.15
CA LEU A 123 -4.11 -12.04 4.27
C LEU A 123 -5.64 -12.20 4.24
N GLY A 124 -6.20 -13.38 3.93
CA GLY A 124 -7.66 -13.58 3.87
C GLY A 124 -8.43 -12.59 2.96
N LEU A 125 -7.72 -11.82 2.12
CA LEU A 125 -8.19 -10.62 1.43
C LEU A 125 -9.12 -10.90 0.25
N THR A 126 -9.34 -12.17 -0.09
CA THR A 126 -10.08 -12.57 -1.29
C THR A 126 -11.56 -12.17 -1.25
N SER A 127 -12.19 -12.21 -0.07
CA SER A 127 -13.62 -11.86 0.07
C SER A 127 -13.85 -10.35 0.13
N SER A 128 -12.97 -9.61 0.82
CA SER A 128 -13.14 -8.17 1.08
C SER A 128 -12.79 -7.27 -0.12
N LEU A 129 -11.83 -7.69 -0.97
CA LEU A 129 -11.48 -6.95 -2.19
C LEU A 129 -12.55 -7.12 -3.29
N GLN A 130 -13.16 -8.31 -3.42
CA GLN A 130 -14.23 -8.56 -4.41
C GLN A 130 -15.54 -7.81 -4.08
N ALA A 131 -15.85 -7.62 -2.80
CA ALA A 131 -17.06 -6.90 -2.40
C ALA A 131 -16.97 -5.37 -2.62
N ASN A 132 -15.77 -4.79 -2.56
CA ASN A 132 -15.56 -3.34 -2.61
C ASN A 132 -15.00 -2.83 -3.95
N PHE A 133 -14.54 -3.72 -4.83
CA PHE A 133 -14.30 -3.42 -6.24
C PHE A 133 -15.44 -4.03 -7.06
N PRO A 134 -16.50 -3.27 -7.42
CA PRO A 134 -17.47 -3.79 -8.37
C PRO A 134 -16.74 -4.20 -9.65
N GLY A 135 -16.93 -5.47 -10.02
CA GLY A 135 -16.65 -5.95 -11.36
C GLY A 135 -17.49 -5.15 -12.33
N ASP A 136 -16.89 -4.78 -13.45
CA ASP A 136 -17.62 -4.15 -14.55
C ASP A 136 -18.67 -5.13 -15.11
#